data_AF-A0A7L8AGB3-F1
#
_entry.id   AF-A0A7L8AGB3-F1
#
_cell.length_a   1.000
_cell.length_b   1.000
_cell.length_c   1.000
_cell.angle_alpha   90.00
_cell.angle_beta   90.00
_cell.angle_gamma   90.00
#
_symmetry.space_group_name_H-M   'P 1'
#
loop_
_entity.id
_entity.type
_entity.pdbx_description
1 polymer ?
#
loop_
_entity_poly.entity_id
_entity_poly.type
_entity_poly.pdbx_seq_one_letter_code
_entity_poly.pdbx_strand_id
1 'polypeptide(L)'
;MLSKSRYLKGLKCTKALWLNKFKKEEVFYSDSTKRVFSQGNTAGDLAQQYFPNGQLALVSNYPDSKAIAKTKELIASGETTIYEATFAAKNTLVALDILHKIDGKWHAFEVKSTNSTKNEHIRDAAIQYYVMTNSGIEIEDISIMHFDRTYVRNGELNSKELFTYESVINRIQPFLADIPANIDRFLAVYKNAEPTVLIGAHCKEPYECEFANYCHQLQENKDLINVEQTPKSTDVNYKDDTEIQHFLNQHSYPIYSFDFETIMYGIPEFNQSRPYQQIPFQYSLHFQKDANTEPEHFEFLGNGVDDPREELIKSMIKNFGKKGSILVYSITFERTRIYELIRDFPEYENELTAIANRLVDLAPIYRKHIKTEQTQKKWSLKVVLPTFLPQFSYENLDIQDGMATMDVYRNLSDLSKLDLIEARRNMLEYCKLDTLAVLELYRILN
;
A
#
# COMPACT_ATOMS: atom_id res chain seq x y z
N MET A 1 6.79 -15.72 28.47
CA MET A 1 7.68 -14.89 27.66
C MET A 1 6.89 -14.22 26.54
N LEU A 2 7.15 -12.93 26.29
CA LEU A 2 6.63 -12.19 25.13
C LEU A 2 7.55 -12.39 23.93
N SER A 3 6.99 -12.43 22.72
CA SER A 3 7.76 -12.23 21.49
C SER A 3 7.78 -10.75 21.12
N LYS A 4 8.72 -10.32 20.27
CA LYS A 4 8.73 -9.03 19.57
C LYS A 4 7.33 -8.63 19.06
N SER A 5 6.72 -9.52 18.25
CA SER A 5 5.40 -9.30 17.67
C SER A 5 4.30 -9.08 18.70
N ARG A 6 4.33 -9.81 19.83
CA ARG A 6 3.36 -9.63 20.93
C ARG A 6 3.60 -8.33 21.68
N TYR A 7 4.85 -7.98 21.95
CA TYR A 7 5.18 -6.69 22.58
C TYR A 7 4.64 -5.51 21.75
N LEU A 8 4.89 -5.50 20.43
CA LEU A 8 4.37 -4.48 19.53
C LEU A 8 2.83 -4.45 19.47
N LYS A 9 2.16 -5.61 19.48
CA LYS A 9 0.71 -5.69 19.61
C LYS A 9 0.21 -5.08 20.92
N GLY A 10 0.88 -5.34 22.04
CA GLY A 10 0.55 -4.75 23.34
C GLY A 10 0.63 -3.22 23.35
N LEU A 11 1.63 -2.65 22.66
CA LEU A 11 1.75 -1.19 22.52
C LEU A 11 0.57 -0.59 21.75
N LYS A 12 0.02 -1.32 20.78
CA LYS A 12 -1.11 -0.90 19.95
C LYS A 12 -2.46 -1.14 20.62
N CYS A 13 -2.69 -2.35 21.13
CA CYS A 13 -3.95 -2.77 21.73
C CYS A 13 -3.76 -4.02 22.61
N THR A 14 -4.11 -3.91 23.89
CA THR A 14 -4.03 -5.03 24.85
C THR A 14 -4.99 -6.17 24.52
N LYS A 15 -6.15 -5.88 23.90
CA LYS A 15 -7.07 -6.90 23.38
C LYS A 15 -6.43 -7.71 22.25
N ALA A 16 -5.80 -7.05 21.27
CA ALA A 16 -5.08 -7.74 20.19
C ALA A 16 -3.92 -8.60 20.71
N LEU A 17 -3.20 -8.12 21.73
CA LEU A 17 -2.18 -8.91 22.44
C LEU A 17 -2.77 -10.20 23.04
N TRP A 18 -3.92 -10.08 23.72
CA TRP A 18 -4.61 -11.22 24.35
C TRP A 18 -5.13 -12.21 23.30
N LEU A 19 -5.81 -11.72 22.27
CA LEU A 19 -6.35 -12.53 21.16
C LEU A 19 -5.23 -13.30 20.44
N ASN A 20 -4.09 -12.68 20.18
CA ASN A 20 -2.93 -13.36 19.58
C ASN A 20 -2.39 -14.55 20.42
N LYS A 21 -2.66 -14.56 21.73
CA LYS A 21 -2.25 -15.64 22.62
C LYS A 21 -3.33 -16.72 22.78
N PHE A 22 -4.60 -16.34 22.88
CA PHE A 22 -5.69 -17.24 23.28
C PHE A 22 -6.77 -17.50 22.23
N LYS A 23 -6.85 -16.67 21.18
CA LYS A 23 -7.82 -16.77 20.07
C LYS A 23 -7.14 -16.50 18.73
N LYS A 24 -6.11 -17.27 18.41
CA LYS A 24 -5.29 -17.05 17.20
C LYS A 24 -6.06 -17.41 15.91
N GLU A 25 -7.08 -18.24 16.02
CA GLU A 25 -8.03 -18.59 14.97
C GLU A 25 -8.87 -17.41 14.46
N GLU A 26 -9.00 -16.35 15.25
CA GLU A 26 -9.72 -15.11 14.87
C GLU A 26 -8.90 -14.18 13.98
N VAL A 27 -7.64 -14.54 13.69
CA VAL A 27 -6.78 -13.79 12.80
C VAL A 27 -7.35 -13.81 11.38
N PHE A 28 -7.60 -12.63 10.85
CA PHE A 28 -7.97 -12.43 9.45
C PHE A 28 -6.93 -11.56 8.75
N TYR A 29 -6.45 -12.04 7.60
CA TYR A 29 -5.65 -11.28 6.66
C TYR A 29 -6.38 -11.23 5.32
N SER A 30 -6.32 -10.09 4.63
CA SER A 30 -6.73 -10.01 3.23
C SER A 30 -5.90 -10.97 2.38
N ASP A 31 -6.42 -11.40 1.23
CA ASP A 31 -5.68 -12.31 0.36
C ASP A 31 -4.43 -11.65 -0.24
N SER A 32 -4.43 -10.33 -0.37
CA SER A 32 -3.23 -9.54 -0.69
C SER A 32 -2.17 -9.64 0.40
N THR A 33 -2.57 -9.49 1.66
CA THR A 33 -1.65 -9.64 2.80
C THR A 33 -1.10 -11.07 2.90
N LYS A 34 -1.94 -12.09 2.72
CA LYS A 34 -1.50 -13.50 2.73
C LYS A 34 -0.47 -13.78 1.65
N ARG A 35 -0.60 -13.18 0.45
CA ARG A 35 0.33 -13.40 -0.65
C ARG A 35 1.65 -12.68 -0.50
N VAL A 36 1.66 -11.49 0.12
CA VAL A 36 2.92 -10.87 0.57
C VAL A 36 3.69 -11.83 1.49
N PHE A 37 3.01 -12.63 2.32
CA PHE A 37 3.65 -13.65 3.15
C PHE A 37 4.12 -14.89 2.37
N SER A 38 3.60 -15.16 1.18
CA SER A 38 3.90 -16.38 0.41
C SER A 38 4.86 -16.16 -0.77
N GLN A 39 5.32 -14.93 -1.03
CA GLN A 39 6.29 -14.66 -2.09
C GLN A 39 7.65 -15.31 -1.80
N GLY A 40 8.23 -15.97 -2.81
CA GLY A 40 9.44 -16.80 -2.67
C GLY A 40 10.75 -16.04 -2.44
N ASN A 41 10.77 -14.73 -2.69
CA ASN A 41 11.85 -13.83 -2.26
C ASN A 41 11.24 -12.83 -1.26
N THR A 42 11.48 -13.04 0.03
CA THR A 42 11.09 -12.03 1.02
C THR A 42 12.10 -10.88 1.01
N ALA A 43 11.69 -9.71 1.49
CA ALA A 43 12.63 -8.60 1.71
C ALA A 43 13.79 -9.03 2.63
N GLY A 44 13.55 -9.93 3.57
CA GLY A 44 14.57 -10.52 4.43
C GLY A 44 15.60 -11.33 3.64
N ASP A 45 15.15 -12.23 2.74
CA ASP A 45 16.06 -13.07 1.95
C ASP A 45 16.98 -12.23 1.04
N LEU A 46 16.43 -11.18 0.40
CA LEU A 46 17.23 -10.26 -0.40
C LEU A 46 18.18 -9.41 0.48
N ALA A 47 17.74 -9.00 1.67
CA ALA A 47 18.58 -8.26 2.60
C ALA A 47 19.77 -9.12 3.10
N GLN A 48 19.62 -10.44 3.24
CA GLN A 48 20.75 -11.32 3.54
C GLN A 48 21.83 -11.26 2.45
N GLN A 49 21.45 -11.10 1.18
CA GLN A 49 22.40 -10.91 0.08
C GLN A 49 23.13 -9.56 0.14
N TYR A 50 22.59 -8.57 0.87
CA TYR A 50 23.33 -7.34 1.19
C TYR A 50 24.55 -7.66 2.09
N PHE A 51 24.45 -8.63 3.00
CA PHE A 51 25.56 -9.08 3.85
C PHE A 51 25.87 -10.56 3.61
N PRO A 52 26.45 -10.92 2.45
CA PRO A 52 26.56 -12.31 2.05
C PRO A 52 27.46 -13.13 2.99
N ASN A 53 27.37 -14.45 2.88
CA ASN A 53 28.13 -15.45 3.66
C ASN A 53 27.78 -15.54 5.15
N GLY A 54 26.64 -15.00 5.59
CA GLY A 54 26.13 -15.22 6.94
C GLY A 54 25.58 -16.61 7.18
N GLN A 55 25.47 -16.96 8.47
CA GLN A 55 24.91 -18.22 8.93
C GLN A 55 23.51 -18.01 9.54
N LEU A 56 22.55 -18.85 9.15
CA LEU A 56 21.19 -18.79 9.70
C LEU A 56 21.16 -19.40 11.12
N ALA A 57 20.69 -18.63 12.10
CA ALA A 57 20.55 -19.11 13.47
C ALA A 57 19.25 -19.90 13.70
N LEU A 58 18.25 -19.73 12.84
CA LEU A 58 16.95 -20.38 12.94
C LEU A 58 17.06 -21.91 12.70
N VAL A 59 16.72 -22.72 13.72
CA VAL A 59 16.79 -24.21 13.66
C VAL A 59 15.43 -24.87 13.40
N SER A 60 14.35 -24.12 13.54
CA SER A 60 12.95 -24.59 13.37
C SER A 60 12.14 -23.48 12.70
N ASN A 61 10.91 -23.74 12.28
CA ASN A 61 10.10 -22.73 11.56
C ASN A 61 9.79 -21.45 12.36
N TYR A 62 10.18 -21.37 13.63
CA TYR A 62 10.00 -20.21 14.49
C TYR A 62 11.16 -20.06 15.48
N PRO A 63 11.49 -18.82 15.88
CA PRO A 63 12.51 -18.57 16.90
C PRO A 63 12.16 -19.20 18.26
N ASP A 64 13.09 -19.98 18.81
CA ASP A 64 12.92 -20.74 20.04
C ASP A 64 14.24 -20.86 20.83
N SER A 65 14.27 -21.73 21.85
CA SER A 65 15.49 -21.97 22.64
C SER A 65 16.64 -22.56 21.82
N LYS A 66 16.37 -23.32 20.75
CA LYS A 66 17.41 -23.88 19.87
C LYS A 66 18.03 -22.77 19.02
N ALA A 67 17.23 -21.85 18.51
CA ALA A 67 17.74 -20.67 17.79
C ALA A 67 18.62 -19.78 18.68
N ILE A 68 18.27 -19.62 19.96
CA ILE A 68 19.12 -18.91 20.94
C ILE A 68 20.46 -19.64 21.15
N ALA A 69 20.43 -20.96 21.32
CA ALA A 69 21.64 -21.75 21.48
C ALA A 69 22.53 -21.66 20.23
N LYS A 70 21.94 -21.75 19.03
CA LYS A 70 22.65 -21.62 17.77
C LYS A 70 23.26 -20.23 17.58
N THR A 71 22.54 -19.17 17.92
CA THR A 71 23.06 -17.80 17.89
C THR A 71 24.32 -17.67 18.75
N LYS A 72 24.31 -18.22 19.98
CA LYS A 72 25.48 -18.20 20.86
C LYS A 72 26.66 -19.00 20.31
N GLU A 73 26.38 -20.15 19.71
CA GLU A 73 27.40 -20.98 19.04
C GLU A 73 28.07 -20.21 17.89
N LEU A 74 27.28 -19.59 17.01
CA LEU A 74 27.78 -18.83 15.86
C LEU A 74 28.61 -17.60 16.28
N ILE A 75 28.19 -16.90 17.34
CA ILE A 75 28.99 -15.81 17.92
C ILE A 75 30.33 -16.35 18.45
N ALA A 76 30.31 -17.49 19.16
CA ALA A 76 31.51 -18.09 19.75
C ALA A 76 32.47 -18.68 18.70
N SER A 77 31.97 -19.15 17.56
CA SER A 77 32.79 -19.63 16.44
C SER A 77 33.43 -18.52 15.62
N GLY A 78 33.13 -17.25 15.93
CA GLY A 78 33.72 -16.09 15.27
C GLY A 78 33.02 -15.66 13.98
N GLU A 79 31.79 -16.13 13.74
CA GLU A 79 31.01 -15.66 12.59
C GLU A 79 30.86 -14.14 12.62
N THR A 80 30.90 -13.53 11.44
CA THR A 80 30.79 -12.08 11.27
C THR A 80 29.39 -11.66 10.84
N THR A 81 28.58 -12.57 10.30
CA THR A 81 27.19 -12.32 9.91
C THR A 81 26.31 -13.48 10.36
N ILE A 82 25.22 -13.15 11.06
CA ILE A 82 24.23 -14.12 11.53
C ILE A 82 22.84 -13.64 11.13
N TYR A 83 22.11 -14.46 10.39
CA TYR A 83 20.72 -14.17 10.02
C TYR A 83 19.76 -14.76 11.05
N GLU A 84 18.66 -14.07 11.31
CA GLU A 84 17.64 -14.48 12.30
C GLU A 84 18.23 -14.71 13.70
N ALA A 85 19.25 -13.91 14.06
CA ALA A 85 19.94 -14.00 15.33
C ALA A 85 18.94 -13.83 16.47
N THR A 86 18.80 -14.86 17.32
CA THR A 86 17.73 -14.95 18.31
C THR A 86 18.27 -14.75 19.72
N PHE A 87 17.65 -13.86 20.47
CA PHE A 87 18.02 -13.49 21.83
C PHE A 87 16.82 -13.57 22.77
N ALA A 88 17.07 -13.91 24.03
CA ALA A 88 16.06 -13.82 25.07
C ALA A 88 16.64 -13.27 26.36
N ALA A 89 15.93 -12.31 26.95
CA ALA A 89 16.23 -11.69 28.23
C ALA A 89 14.95 -11.09 28.80
N LYS A 90 14.86 -10.96 30.14
CA LYS A 90 13.76 -10.23 30.81
C LYS A 90 12.36 -10.68 30.35
N ASN A 91 12.13 -11.99 30.29
CA ASN A 91 10.86 -12.60 29.84
C ASN A 91 10.42 -12.18 28.43
N THR A 92 11.36 -11.80 27.56
CA THR A 92 11.09 -11.41 26.17
C THR A 92 12.08 -12.11 25.22
N LEU A 93 11.58 -12.55 24.06
CA LEU A 93 12.36 -13.14 22.98
C LEU A 93 12.24 -12.29 21.71
N VAL A 94 13.37 -12.06 21.08
CA VAL A 94 13.48 -11.34 19.80
C VAL A 94 14.33 -12.16 18.83
N ALA A 95 13.97 -12.09 17.55
CA ALA A 95 14.80 -12.54 16.45
C ALA A 95 15.04 -11.31 15.57
N LEU A 96 16.32 -11.03 15.36
CA LEU A 96 16.82 -9.94 14.55
C LEU A 96 17.11 -10.46 13.16
N ASP A 97 16.68 -9.73 12.13
CA ASP A 97 16.83 -10.18 10.75
C ASP A 97 18.31 -10.40 10.38
N ILE A 98 19.19 -9.43 10.68
CA ILE A 98 20.62 -9.53 10.41
C ILE A 98 21.45 -8.92 11.55
N LEU A 99 22.37 -9.72 12.10
CA LEU A 99 23.44 -9.28 12.97
C LEU A 99 24.77 -9.34 12.20
N HIS A 100 25.47 -8.22 12.04
CA HIS A 100 26.68 -8.15 11.21
C HIS A 100 27.80 -7.35 11.88
N LYS A 101 29.06 -7.77 11.69
CA LYS A 101 30.23 -7.04 12.17
C LYS A 101 30.72 -5.98 11.19
N ILE A 102 30.77 -4.74 11.65
CA ILE A 102 31.46 -3.63 10.95
C ILE A 102 32.62 -3.20 11.85
N ASP A 103 33.84 -3.17 11.29
CA ASP A 103 35.07 -2.85 12.03
C ASP A 103 35.23 -3.65 13.35
N GLY A 104 34.81 -4.92 13.32
CA GLY A 104 34.88 -5.84 14.46
C GLY A 104 33.77 -5.67 15.51
N LYS A 105 32.91 -4.67 15.39
CA LYS A 105 31.80 -4.39 16.31
C LYS A 105 30.47 -4.88 15.75
N TRP A 106 29.54 -5.27 16.61
CA TRP A 106 28.23 -5.75 16.20
C TRP A 106 27.27 -4.61 15.85
N HIS A 107 26.71 -4.68 14.65
CA HIS A 107 25.62 -3.83 14.17
C HIS A 107 24.39 -4.70 13.93
N ALA A 108 23.24 -4.21 14.38
CA ALA A 108 21.96 -4.88 14.21
C ALA A 108 21.13 -4.22 13.11
N PHE A 109 20.54 -5.02 12.23
CA PHE A 109 19.69 -4.54 11.14
C PHE A 109 18.33 -5.20 11.20
N GLU A 110 17.28 -4.39 11.34
CA GLU A 110 15.89 -4.80 11.16
C GLU A 110 15.44 -4.39 9.75
N VAL A 111 15.03 -5.37 8.96
CA VAL A 111 14.61 -5.22 7.57
C VAL A 111 13.12 -4.91 7.51
N LYS A 112 12.77 -3.84 6.79
CA LYS A 112 11.38 -3.43 6.58
C LYS A 112 11.11 -3.33 5.08
N SER A 113 10.05 -4.02 4.64
CA SER A 113 9.48 -3.86 3.31
C SER A 113 8.73 -2.52 3.27
N THR A 114 9.52 -1.47 3.08
CA THR A 114 9.10 -0.06 3.08
C THR A 114 10.19 0.74 2.38
N ASN A 115 9.97 2.04 2.21
CA ASN A 115 10.90 2.94 1.55
C ASN A 115 11.40 4.06 2.48
N SER A 116 11.10 3.98 3.78
CA SER A 116 11.60 4.88 4.81
C SER A 116 11.38 4.32 6.21
N THR A 117 12.23 4.74 7.16
CA THR A 117 12.04 4.49 8.59
C THR A 117 10.80 5.20 9.14
N LYS A 118 9.92 4.46 9.82
CA LYS A 118 8.73 4.97 10.52
C LYS A 118 8.85 4.78 12.02
N ASN A 119 8.04 5.50 12.81
CA ASN A 119 8.11 5.47 14.28
C ASN A 119 7.86 4.07 14.88
N GLU A 120 6.98 3.29 14.28
CA GLU A 120 6.72 1.91 14.65
C GLU A 120 7.95 1.00 14.41
N HIS A 121 8.77 1.29 13.40
CA HIS A 121 10.03 0.56 13.16
C HIS A 121 11.06 0.88 14.26
N ILE A 122 11.11 2.13 14.73
CA ILE A 122 12.00 2.52 15.84
C ILE A 122 11.60 1.80 17.13
N ARG A 123 10.29 1.69 17.41
CA ARG A 123 9.80 0.94 18.58
C ARG A 123 10.12 -0.55 18.51
N ASP A 124 10.11 -1.11 17.30
CA ASP A 124 10.57 -2.47 17.02
C ASP A 124 12.07 -2.62 17.34
N ALA A 125 12.92 -1.77 16.77
CA ALA A 125 14.35 -1.73 17.07
C ALA A 125 14.62 -1.55 18.57
N ALA A 126 13.86 -0.70 19.26
CA ALA A 126 14.05 -0.46 20.70
C ALA A 126 13.88 -1.73 21.55
N ILE A 127 12.83 -2.53 21.31
CA ILE A 127 12.64 -3.78 22.06
C ILE A 127 13.72 -4.82 21.73
N GLN A 128 14.17 -4.86 20.48
CA GLN A 128 15.25 -5.77 20.09
C GLN A 128 16.58 -5.37 20.73
N TYR A 129 16.97 -4.10 20.63
CA TYR A 129 18.16 -3.57 21.28
C TYR A 129 18.16 -3.84 22.79
N TYR A 130 17.03 -3.58 23.46
CA TYR A 130 16.88 -3.85 24.88
C TYR A 130 17.11 -5.33 25.22
N VAL A 131 16.51 -6.26 24.47
CA VAL A 131 16.65 -7.70 24.73
C VAL A 131 18.06 -8.20 24.41
N MET A 132 18.65 -7.76 23.31
CA MET A 132 20.02 -8.11 22.93
C MET A 132 21.03 -7.66 23.99
N THR A 133 21.03 -6.39 24.35
CA THR A 133 21.96 -5.86 25.37
C THR A 133 21.78 -6.52 26.74
N ASN A 134 20.53 -6.78 27.16
CA ASN A 134 20.25 -7.53 28.40
C ASN A 134 20.55 -9.03 28.31
N SER A 135 20.87 -9.56 27.12
CA SER A 135 21.35 -10.93 26.92
C SER A 135 22.88 -11.06 26.98
N GLY A 136 23.59 -9.93 27.09
CA GLY A 136 25.04 -9.87 27.31
C GLY A 136 25.89 -9.61 26.06
N ILE A 137 25.28 -9.24 24.93
CA ILE A 137 26.00 -8.79 23.73
C ILE A 137 26.06 -7.27 23.67
N GLU A 138 27.23 -6.73 23.31
CA GLU A 138 27.41 -5.31 23.01
C GLU A 138 27.01 -5.04 21.56
N ILE A 139 26.13 -4.07 21.35
CA ILE A 139 25.63 -3.64 20.03
C ILE A 139 26.03 -2.18 19.85
N GLU A 140 26.90 -1.92 18.87
CA GLU A 140 27.40 -0.58 18.55
C GLU A 140 26.28 0.29 17.96
N ASP A 141 25.50 -0.28 17.05
CA ASP A 141 24.40 0.42 16.39
C ASP A 141 23.25 -0.53 16.07
N ILE A 142 22.06 0.03 15.98
CA ILE A 142 20.89 -0.64 15.44
C ILE A 142 20.25 0.24 14.37
N SER A 143 20.06 -0.34 13.20
CA SER A 143 19.61 0.34 11.99
C SER A 143 18.33 -0.29 11.46
N ILE A 144 17.49 0.54 10.82
CA ILE A 144 16.36 0.07 10.01
C ILE A 144 16.84 -0.01 8.56
N MET A 145 16.88 -1.21 8.00
CA MET A 145 17.15 -1.46 6.59
C MET A 145 15.83 -1.44 5.81
N HIS A 146 15.78 -0.68 4.71
CA HIS A 146 14.59 -0.53 3.88
C HIS A 146 14.99 -0.34 2.41
N PHE A 147 14.02 -0.37 1.49
CA PHE A 147 14.31 -0.17 0.08
C PHE A 147 14.79 1.25 -0.20
N ASP A 148 15.79 1.39 -1.07
CA ASP A 148 16.23 2.66 -1.62
C ASP A 148 15.27 3.11 -2.72
N ARG A 149 14.68 4.30 -2.57
CA ARG A 149 13.73 4.89 -3.55
C ARG A 149 14.40 5.28 -4.87
N THR A 150 15.72 5.38 -4.88
CA THR A 150 16.51 5.74 -6.06
C THR A 150 16.91 4.52 -6.88
N TYR A 151 16.79 3.31 -6.32
CA TYR A 151 17.06 2.06 -7.04
C TYR A 151 16.16 1.94 -8.27
N VAL A 152 16.78 1.58 -9.40
CA VAL A 152 16.09 1.27 -10.66
C VAL A 152 16.54 -0.12 -11.09
N ARG A 153 15.59 -1.04 -11.24
CA ARG A 153 15.92 -2.40 -11.68
C ARG A 153 16.39 -2.40 -13.13
N ASN A 154 17.52 -3.05 -13.39
CA ASN A 154 18.03 -3.31 -14.73
C ASN A 154 18.64 -4.72 -14.81
N GLY A 155 17.82 -5.71 -15.16
CA GLY A 155 18.19 -7.12 -15.15
C GLY A 155 17.95 -7.79 -13.80
N GLU A 156 18.95 -8.55 -13.33
CA GLU A 156 18.93 -9.20 -12.02
C GLU A 156 18.93 -8.17 -10.89
N LEU A 157 18.34 -8.53 -9.74
CA LEU A 157 18.28 -7.65 -8.58
C LEU A 157 19.66 -7.50 -7.95
N ASN A 158 20.10 -6.26 -7.75
CA ASN A 158 21.29 -5.97 -6.97
C ASN A 158 20.90 -5.58 -5.55
N SER A 159 21.02 -6.51 -4.60
CA SER A 159 20.66 -6.29 -3.20
C SER A 159 21.44 -5.14 -2.55
N LYS A 160 22.69 -4.87 -2.97
CA LYS A 160 23.50 -3.75 -2.45
C LYS A 160 22.98 -2.37 -2.85
N GLU A 161 22.28 -2.28 -3.99
CA GLU A 161 21.67 -1.03 -4.46
C GLU A 161 20.19 -0.94 -4.10
N LEU A 162 19.52 -2.10 -3.97
CA LEU A 162 18.10 -2.19 -3.62
C LEU A 162 17.83 -1.72 -2.18
N PHE A 163 18.75 -1.96 -1.25
CA PHE A 163 18.59 -1.60 0.15
C PHE A 163 19.48 -0.43 0.56
N THR A 164 18.93 0.39 1.45
CA THR A 164 19.67 1.36 2.26
C THR A 164 19.29 1.17 3.72
N TYR A 165 20.03 1.77 4.65
CA TYR A 165 19.70 1.68 6.07
C TYR A 165 19.99 2.97 6.83
N GLU A 166 19.20 3.20 7.87
CA GLU A 166 19.32 4.37 8.75
C GLU A 166 19.55 3.90 10.19
N SER A 167 20.63 4.39 10.81
CA SER A 167 20.85 4.22 12.25
C SER A 167 19.71 4.87 13.04
N VAL A 168 19.17 4.11 13.99
CA VAL A 168 18.12 4.58 14.90
C VAL A 168 18.55 4.56 16.36
N ILE A 169 19.84 4.34 16.67
CA ILE A 169 20.36 4.19 18.04
C ILE A 169 20.01 5.37 18.96
N ASN A 170 20.01 6.60 18.44
CA ASN A 170 19.60 7.80 19.18
C ASN A 170 18.08 7.91 19.29
N ARG A 171 17.36 7.46 18.26
CA ARG A 171 15.89 7.53 18.16
C ARG A 171 15.20 6.49 19.04
N ILE A 172 15.88 5.39 19.40
CA ILE A 172 15.32 4.39 20.32
C ILE A 172 15.37 4.83 21.79
N GLN A 173 16.27 5.74 22.16
CA GLN A 173 16.54 6.09 23.57
C GLN A 173 15.29 6.47 24.37
N PRO A 174 14.35 7.29 23.84
CA PRO A 174 13.15 7.66 24.58
C PRO A 174 12.23 6.47 24.92
N PHE A 175 12.34 5.35 24.20
CA PHE A 175 11.49 4.18 24.41
C PHE A 175 12.07 3.16 25.39
N LEU A 176 13.39 3.18 25.63
CA LEU A 176 14.08 2.14 26.40
C LEU A 176 13.62 2.08 27.86
N ALA A 177 13.35 3.24 28.47
CA ALA A 177 12.93 3.34 29.86
C ALA A 177 11.55 2.71 30.13
N ASP A 178 10.65 2.73 29.13
CA ASP A 178 9.29 2.23 29.26
C ASP A 178 9.19 0.71 29.02
N ILE A 179 10.20 0.09 28.39
CA ILE A 179 10.17 -1.32 28.01
C ILE A 179 9.92 -2.25 29.20
N PRO A 180 10.63 -2.13 30.35
CA PRO A 180 10.40 -3.03 31.49
C PRO A 180 8.96 -2.97 32.01
N ALA A 181 8.43 -1.75 32.22
CA ALA A 181 7.06 -1.55 32.70
C ALA A 181 6.02 -2.06 31.70
N ASN A 182 6.27 -1.89 30.40
CA ASN A 182 5.42 -2.45 29.34
C ASN A 182 5.44 -3.99 29.34
N ILE A 183 6.61 -4.62 29.48
CA ILE A 183 6.73 -6.09 29.57
C ILE A 183 5.88 -6.61 30.73
N ASP A 184 6.01 -6.02 31.92
CA ASP A 184 5.25 -6.45 33.10
C ASP A 184 3.74 -6.27 32.90
N ARG A 185 3.33 -5.11 32.38
CA ARG A 185 1.92 -4.83 32.06
C ARG A 185 1.36 -5.81 31.03
N PHE A 186 2.09 -6.11 29.97
CA PHE A 186 1.66 -7.02 28.91
C PHE A 186 1.62 -8.48 29.38
N LEU A 187 2.55 -8.91 30.24
CA LEU A 187 2.47 -10.23 30.85
C LEU A 187 1.28 -10.34 31.82
N ALA A 188 0.90 -9.25 32.50
CA ALA A 188 -0.29 -9.22 33.34
C ALA A 188 -1.60 -9.35 32.52
N VAL A 189 -1.64 -8.88 31.27
CA VAL A 189 -2.80 -9.09 30.38
C VAL A 189 -3.13 -10.58 30.23
N TYR A 190 -2.11 -11.46 30.16
CA TYR A 190 -2.34 -12.90 30.04
C TYR A 190 -2.91 -13.59 31.29
N LYS A 191 -2.94 -12.91 32.43
CA LYS A 191 -3.46 -13.44 33.69
C LYS A 191 -4.95 -13.13 33.89
N ASN A 192 -5.54 -12.32 33.02
CA ASN A 192 -6.91 -11.85 33.12
C ASN A 192 -7.77 -12.39 31.97
N ALA A 193 -9.08 -12.20 32.10
CA ALA A 193 -10.03 -12.41 31.01
C ALA A 193 -9.73 -11.49 29.82
N GLU A 194 -10.37 -11.75 28.68
CA GLU A 194 -10.27 -10.93 27.47
C GLU A 194 -10.51 -9.44 27.79
N PRO A 195 -9.54 -8.54 27.52
CA PRO A 195 -9.71 -7.12 27.79
C PRO A 195 -10.83 -6.49 26.94
N THR A 196 -11.62 -5.61 27.54
CA THR A 196 -12.54 -4.74 26.82
C THR A 196 -11.78 -3.53 26.26
N VAL A 197 -11.74 -3.42 24.94
CA VAL A 197 -11.18 -2.28 24.20
C VAL A 197 -12.10 -2.03 23.02
N LEU A 198 -12.74 -0.85 23.00
CA LEU A 198 -13.64 -0.45 21.91
C LEU A 198 -12.87 -0.24 20.62
N ILE A 199 -13.50 -0.47 19.46
CA ILE A 199 -12.90 -0.17 18.16
C ILE A 199 -12.57 1.32 18.00
N GLY A 200 -11.57 1.64 17.19
CA GLY A 200 -11.20 3.02 16.90
C GLY A 200 -10.03 3.14 15.93
N ALA A 201 -9.39 4.31 15.88
CA ALA A 201 -8.28 4.58 14.96
C ALA A 201 -7.12 3.57 15.10
N HIS A 202 -6.85 3.09 16.31
CA HIS A 202 -5.82 2.07 16.55
C HIS A 202 -6.11 0.72 15.87
N CYS A 203 -7.32 0.47 15.37
CA CYS A 203 -7.61 -0.72 14.56
C CYS A 203 -7.00 -0.61 13.15
N LYS A 204 -6.72 0.60 12.67
CA LYS A 204 -6.20 0.89 11.31
C LYS A 204 -4.79 1.48 11.33
N GLU A 205 -4.40 2.14 12.42
CA GLU A 205 -3.13 2.84 12.55
C GLU A 205 -2.16 2.10 13.50
N PRO A 206 -0.85 2.01 13.17
CA PRO A 206 -0.20 2.44 11.92
C PRO A 206 -0.34 1.42 10.76
N TYR A 207 -1.05 0.32 11.02
CA TYR A 207 -1.39 -0.72 10.05
C TYR A 207 -2.70 -1.39 10.50
N GLU A 208 -3.37 -2.14 9.64
CA GLU A 208 -4.62 -2.81 10.00
C GLU A 208 -4.42 -3.89 11.07
N CYS A 209 -5.38 -4.02 11.99
CA CYS A 209 -5.39 -5.03 13.03
C CYS A 209 -5.99 -6.33 12.49
N GLU A 210 -5.26 -7.44 12.59
CA GLU A 210 -5.73 -8.73 12.09
C GLU A 210 -6.92 -9.32 12.88
N PHE A 211 -7.29 -8.70 14.00
CA PHE A 211 -8.45 -9.05 14.83
C PHE A 211 -9.60 -8.04 14.71
N ALA A 212 -9.52 -7.09 13.77
CA ALA A 212 -10.56 -6.06 13.61
C ALA A 212 -11.93 -6.71 13.37
N ASN A 213 -12.01 -7.71 12.48
CA ASN A 213 -13.27 -8.42 12.16
C ASN A 213 -13.93 -9.01 13.42
N TYR A 214 -13.15 -9.69 14.25
CA TYR A 214 -13.63 -10.21 15.53
C TYR A 214 -14.18 -9.08 16.44
N CYS A 215 -13.43 -7.98 16.57
CA CYS A 215 -13.85 -6.87 17.42
C CYS A 215 -15.12 -6.17 16.90
N HIS A 216 -15.29 -6.03 15.58
CA HIS A 216 -16.46 -5.42 14.95
C HIS A 216 -17.76 -6.19 15.20
N GLN A 217 -17.68 -7.49 15.49
CA GLN A 217 -18.85 -8.33 15.78
C GLN A 217 -19.30 -8.23 17.25
N LEU A 218 -18.49 -7.65 18.13
CA LEU A 218 -18.79 -7.56 19.55
C LEU A 218 -19.88 -6.52 19.83
N GLN A 219 -20.79 -6.88 20.75
CA GLN A 219 -21.92 -6.03 21.13
C GLN A 219 -21.50 -4.64 21.60
N GLU A 220 -20.37 -4.54 22.31
CA GLU A 220 -19.81 -3.29 22.82
C GLU A 220 -19.45 -2.27 21.72
N ASN A 221 -19.34 -2.71 20.46
CA ASN A 221 -18.95 -1.87 19.33
C ASN A 221 -20.10 -1.50 18.38
N LYS A 222 -21.32 -2.01 18.59
CA LYS A 222 -22.45 -1.80 17.65
C LYS A 222 -22.80 -0.33 17.46
N ASP A 223 -22.83 0.44 18.53
CA ASP A 223 -23.20 1.87 18.49
C ASP A 223 -22.14 2.74 17.79
N LEU A 224 -20.88 2.26 17.70
CA LEU A 224 -19.80 2.96 17.01
C LEU A 224 -19.80 2.72 15.50
N ILE A 225 -20.44 1.65 15.04
CA ILE A 225 -20.53 1.28 13.62
C ILE A 225 -21.75 1.96 12.98
N ASN A 226 -22.85 2.09 13.72
CA ASN A 226 -24.13 2.62 13.25
C ASN A 226 -24.31 4.11 13.58
N VAL A 227 -23.32 4.95 13.28
CA VAL A 227 -23.56 6.40 13.30
C VAL A 227 -24.34 6.75 12.03
N GLU A 228 -25.66 6.71 12.10
CA GLU A 228 -26.55 7.21 11.05
C GLU A 228 -26.13 8.65 10.69
N GLN A 229 -25.50 8.82 9.53
CA GLN A 229 -25.28 10.13 8.97
C GLN A 229 -26.63 10.58 8.43
N THR A 230 -27.19 11.66 8.97
CA THR A 230 -28.35 12.32 8.37
C THR A 230 -28.03 12.58 6.89
N PRO A 231 -28.88 12.12 5.94
CA PRO A 231 -28.65 12.34 4.53
C PRO A 231 -28.49 13.83 4.27
N LYS A 232 -27.39 14.23 3.64
CA LYS A 232 -27.19 15.62 3.24
C LYS A 232 -27.93 15.91 1.94
N SER A 233 -28.41 17.13 1.78
CA SER A 233 -29.08 17.52 0.55
C SER A 233 -28.15 17.43 -0.67
N THR A 234 -28.70 16.91 -1.77
CA THR A 234 -28.09 16.88 -3.11
C THR A 234 -28.51 18.08 -3.95
N ASP A 235 -29.31 19.00 -3.42
CA ASP A 235 -29.72 20.21 -4.14
C ASP A 235 -28.52 21.14 -4.32
N VAL A 236 -28.43 21.73 -5.51
CA VAL A 236 -27.38 22.71 -5.82
C VAL A 236 -27.61 23.97 -4.98
N ASN A 237 -26.69 24.24 -4.06
CA ASN A 237 -26.73 25.41 -3.19
C ASN A 237 -25.75 26.52 -3.60
N TYR A 238 -24.86 26.23 -4.56
CA TYR A 238 -23.96 27.20 -5.17
C TYR A 238 -23.61 26.75 -6.59
N LYS A 239 -23.69 27.68 -7.54
CA LYS A 239 -23.27 27.49 -8.93
C LYS A 239 -22.67 28.78 -9.48
N ASP A 240 -21.54 28.67 -10.16
CA ASP A 240 -20.84 29.76 -10.84
C ASP A 240 -20.90 29.53 -12.35
N ASP A 241 -21.96 30.03 -12.98
CA ASP A 241 -22.19 29.81 -14.41
C ASP A 241 -21.12 30.46 -15.29
N THR A 242 -20.45 31.52 -14.82
CA THR A 242 -19.44 32.22 -15.61
C THR A 242 -18.19 31.36 -15.77
N GLU A 243 -17.68 30.81 -14.65
CA GLU A 243 -16.51 29.92 -14.67
C GLU A 243 -16.81 28.58 -15.36
N ILE A 244 -18.03 28.05 -15.20
CA ILE A 244 -18.46 26.84 -15.93
C ILE A 244 -18.46 27.09 -17.44
N GLN A 245 -19.08 28.18 -17.90
CA GLN A 245 -19.11 28.51 -19.33
C GLN A 245 -17.71 28.83 -19.88
N HIS A 246 -16.85 29.46 -19.09
CA HIS A 246 -15.45 29.66 -19.47
C HIS A 246 -14.73 28.32 -19.68
N PHE A 247 -14.89 27.37 -18.76
CA PHE A 247 -14.32 26.03 -18.87
C PHE A 247 -14.81 25.30 -20.13
N LEU A 248 -16.12 25.32 -20.40
CA LEU A 248 -16.72 24.66 -21.58
C LEU A 248 -16.22 25.27 -22.90
N ASN A 249 -16.11 26.60 -22.96
CA ASN A 249 -15.59 27.30 -24.14
C ASN A 249 -14.11 26.97 -24.40
N GLN A 250 -13.32 26.80 -23.34
CA GLN A 250 -11.91 26.42 -23.46
C GLN A 250 -11.74 24.95 -23.86
N HIS A 251 -12.69 24.09 -23.49
CA HIS A 251 -12.60 22.63 -23.63
C HIS A 251 -13.72 22.05 -24.47
N SER A 252 -13.99 22.65 -25.64
CA SER A 252 -15.01 22.16 -26.56
C SER A 252 -14.68 20.78 -27.15
N TYR A 253 -15.72 20.12 -27.65
CA TYR A 253 -15.61 18.89 -28.43
C TYR A 253 -14.59 18.98 -29.59
N PRO A 254 -13.89 17.89 -29.94
CA PRO A 254 -14.04 16.54 -29.37
C PRO A 254 -13.42 16.39 -27.97
N ILE A 255 -14.03 15.52 -27.16
CA ILE A 255 -13.61 15.26 -25.78
C ILE A 255 -13.19 13.81 -25.65
N TYR A 256 -12.13 13.59 -24.90
CA TYR A 256 -11.77 12.29 -24.34
C TYR A 256 -12.01 12.31 -22.84
N SER A 257 -12.31 11.16 -22.25
CA SER A 257 -12.31 10.94 -20.80
C SER A 257 -11.43 9.74 -20.50
N PHE A 258 -10.48 9.87 -19.57
CA PHE A 258 -9.39 8.92 -19.38
C PHE A 258 -9.12 8.63 -17.91
N ASP A 259 -8.72 7.39 -17.62
CA ASP A 259 -8.36 6.94 -16.28
C ASP A 259 -7.38 5.75 -16.31
N PHE A 260 -6.57 5.60 -15.26
CA PHE A 260 -5.59 4.53 -15.09
C PHE A 260 -5.86 3.71 -13.83
N GLU A 261 -5.60 2.41 -13.94
CA GLU A 261 -5.39 1.53 -12.79
C GLU A 261 -3.93 1.10 -12.72
N THR A 262 -3.34 1.19 -11.53
CA THR A 262 -1.91 0.94 -11.30
C THR A 262 -1.68 -0.08 -10.21
N ILE A 263 -0.56 -0.80 -10.24
CA ILE A 263 -0.11 -1.72 -9.19
C ILE A 263 1.25 -1.28 -8.63
N MET A 264 1.55 -1.64 -7.39
CA MET A 264 2.86 -1.38 -6.77
C MET A 264 3.47 -2.64 -6.17
N TYR A 265 4.80 -2.75 -6.28
CA TYR A 265 5.59 -3.82 -5.69
C TYR A 265 6.69 -3.24 -4.82
N GLY A 266 6.89 -3.78 -3.62
CA GLY A 266 8.02 -3.37 -2.76
C GLY A 266 9.35 -3.71 -3.41
N ILE A 267 9.47 -4.95 -3.91
CA ILE A 267 10.59 -5.40 -4.74
C ILE A 267 10.21 -5.17 -6.21
N PRO A 268 10.98 -4.41 -7.01
CA PRO A 268 10.60 -4.10 -8.39
C PRO A 268 10.56 -5.35 -9.27
N GLU A 269 9.42 -5.62 -9.93
CA GLU A 269 9.24 -6.81 -10.78
C GLU A 269 9.75 -6.63 -12.22
N PHE A 270 9.80 -5.40 -12.70
CA PHE A 270 10.11 -5.09 -14.11
C PHE A 270 11.36 -4.22 -14.26
N ASN A 271 12.02 -4.29 -15.41
CA ASN A 271 13.11 -3.36 -15.73
C ASN A 271 12.61 -1.91 -15.73
N GLN A 272 13.48 -0.96 -15.39
CA GLN A 272 13.16 0.46 -15.20
C GLN A 272 12.17 0.77 -14.07
N SER A 273 11.63 -0.23 -13.37
CA SER A 273 10.76 -0.01 -12.21
C SER A 273 11.55 0.17 -10.91
N ARG A 274 10.95 0.85 -9.93
CA ARG A 274 11.52 1.17 -8.62
C ARG A 274 10.67 0.64 -7.46
N PRO A 275 11.23 0.54 -6.24
CA PRO A 275 10.46 0.10 -5.07
C PRO A 275 9.23 0.97 -4.84
N TYR A 276 8.06 0.34 -4.75
CA TYR A 276 6.74 0.98 -4.64
C TYR A 276 6.41 1.97 -5.76
N GLN A 277 7.02 1.83 -6.94
CA GLN A 277 6.56 2.56 -8.12
C GLN A 277 5.15 2.10 -8.52
N GLN A 278 4.32 3.06 -8.91
CA GLN A 278 3.02 2.82 -9.51
C GLN A 278 3.22 2.39 -10.97
N ILE A 279 2.77 1.20 -11.31
CA ILE A 279 2.88 0.58 -12.63
C ILE A 279 1.48 0.54 -13.25
N PRO A 280 1.18 1.38 -14.26
CA PRO A 280 -0.10 1.30 -14.98
C PRO A 280 -0.25 -0.08 -15.61
N PHE A 281 -1.35 -0.77 -15.30
CA PHE A 281 -1.66 -2.08 -15.89
C PHE A 281 -2.99 -2.09 -16.66
N GLN A 282 -3.83 -1.07 -16.45
CA GLN A 282 -5.09 -0.92 -17.14
C GLN A 282 -5.37 0.56 -17.40
N TYR A 283 -6.08 0.84 -18.49
CA TYR A 283 -6.71 2.14 -18.71
C TYR A 283 -8.09 1.96 -19.29
N SER A 284 -8.91 2.99 -19.12
CA SER A 284 -10.17 3.18 -19.81
C SER A 284 -10.17 4.53 -20.53
N LEU A 285 -10.83 4.60 -21.68
CA LEU A 285 -10.89 5.79 -22.52
C LEU A 285 -12.25 5.87 -23.21
N HIS A 286 -12.99 6.95 -22.97
CA HIS A 286 -14.14 7.32 -23.80
C HIS A 286 -13.75 8.46 -24.74
N PHE A 287 -14.23 8.40 -25.98
CA PHE A 287 -14.12 9.46 -26.96
C PHE A 287 -15.51 9.90 -27.42
N GLN A 288 -15.76 11.20 -27.39
CA GLN A 288 -16.99 11.77 -27.90
C GLN A 288 -16.66 12.88 -28.89
N LYS A 289 -17.13 12.71 -30.13
CA LYS A 289 -16.82 13.61 -31.24
C LYS A 289 -17.53 14.96 -31.08
N ASP A 290 -18.80 14.92 -30.70
CA ASP A 290 -19.65 16.08 -30.42
C ASP A 290 -20.77 15.70 -29.44
N ALA A 291 -21.49 16.70 -28.91
CA ALA A 291 -22.49 16.54 -27.86
C ALA A 291 -23.63 15.55 -28.20
N ASN A 292 -23.88 15.29 -29.47
CA ASN A 292 -24.98 14.43 -29.95
C ASN A 292 -24.50 13.03 -30.35
N THR A 293 -23.21 12.77 -30.33
CA THR A 293 -22.64 11.44 -30.64
C THR A 293 -22.58 10.57 -29.40
N GLU A 294 -22.93 9.30 -29.53
CA GLU A 294 -22.68 8.32 -28.48
C GLU A 294 -21.17 8.15 -28.27
N PRO A 295 -20.69 8.05 -27.02
CA PRO A 295 -19.28 7.87 -26.74
C PRO A 295 -18.75 6.52 -27.25
N GLU A 296 -17.63 6.57 -27.97
CA GLU A 296 -16.84 5.38 -28.32
C GLU A 296 -15.94 5.00 -27.14
N HIS A 297 -15.86 3.72 -26.80
CA HIS A 297 -15.07 3.23 -25.65
C HIS A 297 -13.88 2.37 -26.11
N PHE A 298 -12.73 2.63 -25.52
CA PHE A 298 -11.48 1.91 -25.70
C PHE A 298 -10.90 1.56 -24.33
N GLU A 299 -10.21 0.43 -24.24
CA GLU A 299 -9.67 -0.07 -22.97
C GLU A 299 -8.40 -0.89 -23.19
N PHE A 300 -7.63 -1.06 -22.13
CA PHE A 300 -6.53 -2.01 -22.05
C PHE A 300 -6.50 -2.62 -20.66
N LEU A 301 -6.20 -3.91 -20.57
CA LEU A 301 -5.95 -4.61 -19.30
C LEU A 301 -4.84 -5.64 -19.51
N GLY A 302 -3.72 -5.46 -18.80
CA GLY A 302 -2.60 -6.38 -18.78
C GLY A 302 -3.01 -7.81 -18.40
N ASN A 303 -2.17 -8.78 -18.73
CA ASN A 303 -2.48 -10.20 -18.50
C ASN A 303 -2.16 -10.69 -17.08
N GLY A 304 -1.51 -9.84 -16.26
CA GLY A 304 -1.08 -10.21 -14.91
C GLY A 304 0.21 -11.03 -14.85
N VAL A 305 0.92 -11.19 -15.97
CA VAL A 305 2.16 -11.97 -16.06
C VAL A 305 3.31 -11.14 -16.63
N ASP A 306 3.08 -10.50 -17.78
CA ASP A 306 4.09 -9.70 -18.46
C ASP A 306 4.10 -8.25 -17.93
N ASP A 307 5.18 -7.51 -18.20
CA ASP A 307 5.21 -6.06 -17.97
C ASP A 307 4.14 -5.38 -18.84
N PRO A 308 3.09 -4.80 -18.23
CA PRO A 308 1.96 -4.30 -19.01
C PRO A 308 2.28 -2.97 -19.72
N ARG A 309 3.33 -2.26 -19.31
CA ARG A 309 3.50 -0.83 -19.62
C ARG A 309 3.71 -0.56 -21.11
N GLU A 310 4.53 -1.35 -21.80
CA GLU A 310 4.86 -1.06 -23.20
C GLU A 310 3.64 -1.26 -24.12
N GLU A 311 2.93 -2.38 -23.97
CA GLU A 311 1.70 -2.65 -24.74
C GLU A 311 0.57 -1.68 -24.36
N LEU A 312 0.50 -1.27 -23.09
CA LEU A 312 -0.38 -0.21 -22.64
C LEU A 312 -0.09 1.10 -23.37
N ILE A 313 1.18 1.52 -23.46
CA ILE A 313 1.61 2.75 -24.17
C ILE A 313 1.23 2.66 -25.65
N LYS A 314 1.55 1.55 -26.33
CA LYS A 314 1.20 1.34 -27.74
C LYS A 314 -0.32 1.44 -27.98
N SER A 315 -1.10 0.85 -27.08
CA SER A 315 -2.57 0.92 -27.14
C SER A 315 -3.08 2.35 -26.91
N MET A 316 -2.51 3.09 -25.95
CA MET A 316 -2.83 4.51 -25.76
C MET A 316 -2.54 5.31 -27.02
N ILE A 317 -1.33 5.23 -27.57
CA ILE A 317 -0.92 5.99 -28.77
C ILE A 317 -1.83 5.71 -29.96
N LYS A 318 -2.27 4.46 -30.11
CA LYS A 318 -3.21 4.05 -31.16
C LYS A 318 -4.60 4.69 -31.00
N ASN A 319 -5.11 4.76 -29.77
CA ASN A 319 -6.50 5.13 -29.51
C ASN A 319 -6.68 6.63 -29.21
N PHE A 320 -5.64 7.33 -28.76
CA PHE A 320 -5.67 8.78 -28.66
C PHE A 320 -5.54 9.43 -30.03
N GLY A 321 -6.54 10.23 -30.42
CA GLY A 321 -6.44 11.10 -31.59
C GLY A 321 -5.45 12.25 -31.35
N LYS A 322 -5.31 13.16 -32.33
CA LYS A 322 -4.33 14.27 -32.26
C LYS A 322 -4.89 15.58 -31.69
N LYS A 323 -6.20 15.67 -31.44
CA LYS A 323 -6.90 16.91 -31.03
C LYS A 323 -8.00 16.59 -30.02
N GLY A 324 -8.43 17.60 -29.26
CA GLY A 324 -9.48 17.49 -28.24
C GLY A 324 -8.94 17.49 -26.82
N SER A 325 -9.73 17.93 -25.85
CA SER A 325 -9.32 17.88 -24.44
C SER A 325 -9.45 16.46 -23.89
N ILE A 326 -8.56 16.07 -22.97
CA ILE A 326 -8.62 14.77 -22.30
C ILE A 326 -9.00 15.03 -20.85
N LEU A 327 -10.27 14.82 -20.53
CA LEU A 327 -10.81 15.00 -19.19
C LEU A 327 -10.36 13.84 -18.29
N VAL A 328 -9.93 14.21 -17.09
CA VAL A 328 -9.60 13.30 -15.99
C VAL A 328 -10.18 13.89 -14.70
N TYR A 329 -10.25 13.08 -13.64
CA TYR A 329 -10.78 13.52 -12.35
C TYR A 329 -9.71 13.39 -11.27
N SER A 330 -8.91 14.45 -11.09
CA SER A 330 -7.65 14.52 -10.30
C SER A 330 -6.35 14.36 -11.12
N ILE A 331 -6.12 15.30 -12.04
CA ILE A 331 -5.08 15.28 -13.08
C ILE A 331 -3.64 14.96 -12.63
N THR A 332 -3.30 15.25 -11.38
CA THR A 332 -1.96 15.02 -10.85
C THR A 332 -1.58 13.55 -10.97
N PHE A 333 -2.53 12.62 -10.76
CA PHE A 333 -2.25 11.19 -10.81
C PHE A 333 -1.92 10.75 -12.23
N GLU A 334 -2.82 10.96 -13.20
CA GLU A 334 -2.65 10.48 -14.58
C GLU A 334 -1.43 11.13 -15.23
N ARG A 335 -1.22 12.43 -14.99
CA ARG A 335 -0.05 13.14 -15.50
C ARG A 335 1.25 12.57 -14.93
N THR A 336 1.28 12.27 -13.64
CA THR A 336 2.47 11.65 -13.02
C THR A 336 2.73 10.28 -13.60
N ARG A 337 1.69 9.45 -13.80
CA ARG A 337 1.81 8.14 -14.45
C ARG A 337 2.38 8.25 -15.87
N ILE A 338 1.92 9.21 -16.67
CA ILE A 338 2.45 9.43 -18.02
C ILE A 338 3.92 9.84 -17.99
N TYR A 339 4.33 10.75 -17.10
CA TYR A 339 5.75 11.14 -17.00
C TYR A 339 6.65 10.01 -16.48
N GLU A 340 6.13 9.14 -15.60
CA GLU A 340 6.84 7.92 -15.20
C GLU A 340 6.98 6.94 -16.38
N LEU A 341 5.95 6.80 -17.22
CA LEU A 341 6.05 6.02 -18.47
C LEU A 341 7.08 6.61 -19.43
N ILE A 342 7.15 7.95 -19.58
CA ILE A 342 8.18 8.62 -20.38
C ILE A 342 9.58 8.32 -19.85
N ARG A 343 9.77 8.38 -18.53
CA ARG A 343 11.06 8.05 -17.88
C ARG A 343 11.47 6.61 -18.17
N ASP A 344 10.51 5.68 -18.10
CA ASP A 344 10.77 4.25 -18.22
C ASP A 344 10.93 3.80 -19.68
N PHE A 345 10.26 4.49 -20.61
CA PHE A 345 10.25 4.22 -22.05
C PHE A 345 10.44 5.52 -22.85
N PRO A 346 11.66 6.09 -22.85
CA PRO A 346 11.95 7.38 -23.47
C PRO A 346 11.71 7.40 -24.98
N GLU A 347 11.67 6.25 -25.64
CA GLU A 347 11.33 6.12 -27.05
C GLU A 347 9.91 6.61 -27.41
N TYR A 348 9.00 6.68 -26.43
CA TYR A 348 7.62 7.19 -26.60
C TYR A 348 7.42 8.62 -26.05
N GLU A 349 8.51 9.33 -25.75
CA GLU A 349 8.46 10.65 -25.09
C GLU A 349 7.56 11.65 -25.83
N ASN A 350 7.66 11.73 -27.16
CA ASN A 350 6.93 12.72 -27.96
C ASN A 350 5.42 12.48 -27.89
N GLU A 351 4.99 11.25 -28.10
CA GLU A 351 3.59 10.84 -28.11
C GLU A 351 2.96 10.98 -26.73
N LEU A 352 3.64 10.50 -25.70
CA LEU A 352 3.17 10.59 -24.31
C LEU A 352 3.12 12.03 -23.82
N THR A 353 4.10 12.87 -24.17
CA THR A 353 4.09 14.31 -23.85
C THR A 353 2.92 15.00 -24.53
N ALA A 354 2.60 14.65 -25.78
CA ALA A 354 1.45 15.20 -26.48
C ALA A 354 0.11 14.83 -25.80
N ILE A 355 -0.01 13.62 -25.24
CA ILE A 355 -1.17 13.20 -24.43
C ILE A 355 -1.19 13.99 -23.12
N ALA A 356 -0.08 14.04 -22.37
CA ALA A 356 0.01 14.71 -21.08
C ALA A 356 -0.38 16.21 -21.15
N ASN A 357 0.04 16.89 -22.23
CA ASN A 357 -0.26 18.30 -22.47
C ASN A 357 -1.74 18.60 -22.75
N ARG A 358 -2.52 17.58 -23.10
CA ARG A 358 -3.97 17.69 -23.39
C ARG A 358 -4.85 17.29 -22.20
N LEU A 359 -4.26 16.82 -21.10
CA LEU A 359 -4.99 16.49 -19.89
C LEU A 359 -5.61 17.75 -19.26
N VAL A 360 -6.87 17.63 -18.85
CA VAL A 360 -7.68 18.69 -18.22
C VAL A 360 -8.42 18.10 -17.03
N ASP A 361 -8.35 18.78 -15.88
CA ASP A 361 -8.99 18.29 -14.66
C ASP A 361 -10.44 18.79 -14.55
N LEU A 362 -11.40 17.88 -14.43
CA LEU A 362 -12.80 18.22 -14.21
C LEU A 362 -13.11 18.45 -12.71
N ALA A 363 -12.31 17.89 -11.80
CA ALA A 363 -12.57 17.95 -10.36
C ALA A 363 -12.66 19.39 -9.81
N PRO A 364 -11.87 20.39 -10.27
CA PRO A 364 -12.00 21.77 -9.83
C PRO A 364 -13.39 22.38 -10.06
N ILE A 365 -14.10 22.00 -11.14
CA ILE A 365 -15.46 22.50 -11.42
C ILE A 365 -16.41 22.07 -10.30
N TYR A 366 -16.46 20.77 -9.99
CA TYR A 366 -17.31 20.22 -8.93
C TYR A 366 -16.84 20.53 -7.52
N ARG A 367 -15.56 20.88 -7.35
CA ARG A 367 -15.04 21.30 -6.04
C ARG A 367 -15.31 22.77 -5.75
N LYS A 368 -15.25 23.64 -6.75
CA LYS A 368 -15.22 25.10 -6.56
C LYS A 368 -16.46 25.81 -7.12
N HIS A 369 -16.99 25.37 -8.25
CA HIS A 369 -17.93 26.12 -9.07
C HIS A 369 -19.34 25.53 -9.09
N ILE A 370 -19.56 24.30 -8.62
CA ILE A 370 -20.90 23.74 -8.39
C ILE A 370 -20.90 22.88 -7.13
N LYS A 371 -21.79 23.18 -6.17
CA LYS A 371 -21.79 22.52 -4.85
C LYS A 371 -23.20 22.19 -4.37
N THR A 372 -23.25 21.15 -3.56
CA THR A 372 -24.41 20.72 -2.76
C THR A 372 -23.94 20.56 -1.31
N GLU A 373 -24.86 20.34 -0.37
CA GLU A 373 -24.47 20.02 1.01
C GLU A 373 -23.62 18.73 1.06
N GLN A 374 -23.98 17.74 0.22
CA GLN A 374 -23.27 16.48 0.07
C GLN A 374 -21.82 16.67 -0.42
N THR A 375 -21.58 17.56 -1.39
CA THR A 375 -20.26 17.71 -2.04
C THR A 375 -19.37 18.80 -1.43
N GLN A 376 -19.90 19.66 -0.55
CA GLN A 376 -19.18 20.80 0.01
C GLN A 376 -17.87 20.44 0.75
N LYS A 377 -17.83 19.26 1.38
CA LYS A 377 -16.64 18.76 2.13
C LYS A 377 -15.99 17.52 1.51
N LYS A 378 -16.64 16.88 0.53
CA LYS A 378 -16.18 15.65 -0.13
C LYS A 378 -16.49 15.77 -1.62
N TRP A 379 -15.48 15.69 -2.47
CA TRP A 379 -15.64 15.90 -3.92
C TRP A 379 -14.95 14.81 -4.75
N SER A 380 -14.74 13.61 -4.19
CA SER A 380 -14.29 12.48 -5.00
C SER A 380 -15.36 12.11 -6.04
N LEU A 381 -14.95 11.48 -7.14
CA LEU A 381 -15.87 11.07 -8.20
C LEU A 381 -17.03 10.20 -7.66
N LYS A 382 -16.72 9.28 -6.73
CA LYS A 382 -17.71 8.42 -6.05
C LYS A 382 -18.75 9.17 -5.21
N VAL A 383 -18.49 10.42 -4.84
CA VAL A 383 -19.45 11.27 -4.14
C VAL A 383 -20.17 12.18 -5.12
N VAL A 384 -19.43 12.78 -6.06
CA VAL A 384 -19.96 13.74 -7.02
C VAL A 384 -20.90 13.08 -8.02
N LEU A 385 -20.50 11.95 -8.62
CA LEU A 385 -21.29 11.26 -9.63
C LEU A 385 -22.73 10.97 -9.16
N PRO A 386 -22.97 10.21 -8.07
CA PRO A 386 -24.34 9.91 -7.63
C PRO A 386 -25.08 11.14 -7.09
N THR A 387 -24.37 12.20 -6.70
CA THR A 387 -25.02 13.46 -6.27
C THR A 387 -25.71 14.17 -7.43
N PHE A 388 -25.06 14.22 -8.59
CA PHE A 388 -25.57 14.95 -9.77
C PHE A 388 -26.30 14.04 -10.77
N LEU A 389 -25.97 12.74 -10.77
CA LEU A 389 -26.49 11.74 -11.67
C LEU A 389 -26.83 10.45 -10.87
N PRO A 390 -27.94 10.44 -10.10
CA PRO A 390 -28.25 9.35 -9.17
C PRO A 390 -28.52 7.99 -9.84
N GLN A 391 -28.72 7.97 -11.16
CA GLN A 391 -28.82 6.74 -11.95
C GLN A 391 -27.47 6.01 -12.10
N PHE A 392 -26.35 6.67 -11.83
CA PHE A 392 -25.03 6.05 -11.81
C PHE A 392 -24.57 5.82 -10.36
N SER A 393 -24.21 4.58 -10.05
CA SER A 393 -23.67 4.20 -8.75
C SER A 393 -22.68 3.04 -8.91
N TYR A 394 -21.70 3.02 -8.01
CA TYR A 394 -20.70 1.94 -7.90
C TYR A 394 -21.20 0.77 -7.04
N GLU A 395 -22.33 0.92 -6.35
CA GLU A 395 -22.83 -0.05 -5.36
C GLU A 395 -23.15 -1.43 -5.93
N ASN A 396 -23.45 -1.50 -7.24
CA ASN A 396 -23.79 -2.74 -7.93
C ASN A 396 -22.59 -3.40 -8.62
N LEU A 397 -21.37 -2.86 -8.46
CA LEU A 397 -20.16 -3.44 -9.01
C LEU A 397 -19.50 -4.38 -7.98
N ASP A 398 -18.94 -5.48 -8.48
CA ASP A 398 -18.14 -6.41 -7.66
C ASP A 398 -16.83 -5.79 -7.19
N ILE A 399 -16.24 -4.92 -8.01
CA ILE A 399 -15.07 -4.10 -7.66
C ILE A 399 -15.58 -2.68 -7.40
N GLN A 400 -15.32 -2.19 -6.20
CA GLN A 400 -15.85 -0.91 -5.74
C GLN A 400 -14.76 0.12 -5.47
N ASP A 401 -13.48 -0.26 -5.51
CA ASP A 401 -12.33 0.65 -5.43
C ASP A 401 -11.04 0.11 -6.04
N GLY A 402 -10.10 1.01 -6.32
CA GLY A 402 -8.83 0.68 -6.96
C GLY A 402 -7.90 -0.22 -6.13
N MET A 403 -8.05 -0.28 -4.80
CA MET A 403 -7.26 -1.21 -3.98
C MET A 403 -7.72 -2.65 -4.22
N ALA A 404 -9.04 -2.86 -4.31
CA ALA A 404 -9.58 -4.15 -4.75
C ALA A 404 -9.12 -4.50 -6.18
N THR A 405 -9.08 -3.53 -7.10
CA THR A 405 -8.56 -3.75 -8.47
C THR A 405 -7.10 -4.19 -8.48
N MET A 406 -6.24 -3.53 -7.70
CA MET A 406 -4.83 -3.91 -7.52
C MET A 406 -4.68 -5.34 -7.01
N ASP A 407 -5.49 -5.70 -6.01
CA ASP A 407 -5.47 -7.02 -5.42
C ASP A 407 -5.93 -8.07 -6.43
N VAL A 408 -7.00 -7.84 -7.17
CA VAL A 408 -7.42 -8.77 -8.24
C VAL A 408 -6.34 -8.90 -9.31
N TYR A 409 -5.78 -7.78 -9.80
CA TYR A 409 -4.77 -7.79 -10.86
C TYR A 409 -3.55 -8.62 -10.50
N ARG A 410 -3.02 -8.43 -9.28
CA ARG A 410 -1.85 -9.14 -8.75
C ARG A 410 -2.01 -10.66 -8.79
N ASN A 411 -3.24 -11.14 -8.84
CA ASN A 411 -3.60 -12.55 -8.69
C ASN A 411 -4.21 -13.16 -9.95
N LEU A 412 -4.28 -12.42 -11.06
CA LEU A 412 -4.91 -12.90 -12.29
C LEU A 412 -4.30 -14.21 -12.77
N SER A 413 -2.98 -14.38 -12.65
CA SER A 413 -2.27 -15.59 -13.07
C SER A 413 -2.65 -16.85 -12.27
N ASP A 414 -3.13 -16.68 -11.04
CA ASP A 414 -3.44 -17.77 -10.11
C ASP A 414 -4.91 -18.23 -10.21
N LEU A 415 -5.74 -17.49 -10.96
CA LEU A 415 -7.17 -17.76 -11.08
C LEU A 415 -7.45 -18.94 -12.01
N SER A 416 -8.53 -19.66 -11.71
CA SER A 416 -9.09 -20.62 -12.67
C SER A 416 -9.53 -19.90 -13.93
N LYS A 417 -9.65 -20.60 -15.06
CA LYS A 417 -10.03 -19.98 -16.33
C LYS A 417 -11.36 -19.23 -16.26
N LEU A 418 -12.35 -19.75 -15.51
CA LEU A 418 -13.66 -19.09 -15.36
C LEU A 418 -13.55 -17.85 -14.48
N ASP A 419 -12.87 -17.97 -13.33
CA ASP A 419 -12.68 -16.85 -12.41
C ASP A 419 -11.84 -15.73 -13.04
N LEU A 420 -10.88 -16.08 -13.90
CA LEU A 420 -10.07 -15.12 -14.65
C LEU A 420 -10.93 -14.29 -15.60
N ILE A 421 -11.83 -14.93 -16.35
CA ILE A 421 -12.72 -14.22 -17.28
C ILE A 421 -13.60 -13.23 -16.52
N GLU A 422 -14.16 -13.68 -15.39
CA GLU A 422 -15.05 -12.86 -14.57
C GLU A 422 -14.31 -11.71 -13.88
N ALA A 423 -13.16 -11.98 -13.27
CA ALA A 423 -12.30 -10.97 -12.67
C ALA A 423 -11.93 -9.87 -13.67
N ARG A 424 -11.51 -10.26 -14.88
CA ARG A 424 -11.18 -9.30 -15.94
C ARG A 424 -12.40 -8.47 -16.36
N ARG A 425 -13.57 -9.09 -16.52
CA ARG A 425 -14.83 -8.38 -16.83
C ARG A 425 -15.13 -7.32 -15.77
N ASN A 426 -15.07 -7.69 -14.50
CA ASN A 426 -15.37 -6.79 -13.38
C ASN A 426 -14.37 -5.62 -13.29
N MET A 427 -13.08 -5.87 -13.53
CA MET A 427 -12.06 -4.82 -13.59
C MET A 427 -12.31 -3.83 -14.74
N LEU A 428 -12.67 -4.33 -15.92
CA LEU A 428 -12.97 -3.51 -17.08
C LEU A 428 -14.23 -2.66 -16.86
N GLU A 429 -15.29 -3.24 -16.29
CA GLU A 429 -16.54 -2.54 -15.97
C GLU A 429 -16.35 -1.40 -14.97
N TYR A 430 -15.56 -1.62 -13.92
CA TYR A 430 -15.22 -0.58 -12.94
C TYR A 430 -14.51 0.60 -13.59
N CYS A 431 -13.39 0.36 -14.29
CA CYS A 431 -12.60 1.43 -14.93
C CYS A 431 -13.37 2.09 -16.09
N LYS A 432 -14.27 1.35 -16.77
CA LYS A 432 -15.22 1.90 -17.74
C LYS A 432 -16.17 2.91 -17.10
N LEU A 433 -16.73 2.59 -15.94
CA LEU A 433 -17.63 3.50 -15.23
C LEU A 433 -16.92 4.80 -14.83
N ASP A 434 -15.67 4.74 -14.38
CA ASP A 434 -14.91 5.94 -13.99
C ASP A 434 -14.78 6.96 -15.13
N THR A 435 -14.43 6.53 -16.33
CA THR A 435 -14.32 7.45 -17.47
C THR A 435 -15.68 7.87 -18.04
N LEU A 436 -16.67 6.98 -18.04
CA LEU A 436 -18.04 7.35 -18.44
C LEU A 436 -18.60 8.40 -17.48
N ALA A 437 -18.39 8.24 -16.18
CA ALA A 437 -18.83 9.16 -15.14
C ALA A 437 -18.28 10.57 -15.37
N VAL A 438 -16.98 10.70 -15.64
CA VAL A 438 -16.35 11.99 -15.95
C VAL A 438 -16.95 12.62 -17.21
N LEU A 439 -17.23 11.82 -18.24
CA LEU A 439 -17.84 12.32 -19.47
C LEU A 439 -19.28 12.78 -19.26
N GLU A 440 -20.10 12.01 -18.54
CA GLU A 440 -21.49 12.36 -18.23
C GLU A 440 -21.58 13.60 -17.33
N LEU A 441 -20.67 13.72 -16.36
CA LEU A 441 -20.53 14.95 -15.57
C LEU A 441 -20.19 16.14 -16.47
N TYR A 442 -19.26 16.00 -17.41
CA TYR A 442 -18.99 17.06 -18.38
C TYR A 442 -20.22 17.41 -19.24
N ARG A 443 -21.01 16.41 -19.67
CA ARG A 443 -22.21 16.62 -20.50
C ARG A 443 -23.27 17.48 -19.79
N ILE A 444 -23.51 17.26 -18.50
CA ILE A 444 -24.52 18.02 -17.74
C ILE A 444 -24.11 19.47 -17.44
N LEU A 445 -22.87 19.85 -17.72
CA LEU A 445 -22.44 21.26 -17.62
C LEU A 445 -22.91 22.09 -18.82
N ASN A 446 -23.10 21.46 -19.99
CA ASN A 446 -23.49 22.12 -21.25
C ASN A 446 -24.97 22.53 -21.30
#